data_AF-A0A060Z7B6-F1
#
_entry.id   AF-A0A060Z7B6-F1
#
_cell.length_a   1.000
_cell.length_b   1.000
_cell.length_c   1.000
_cell.angle_alpha   90.00
_cell.angle_beta   90.00
_cell.angle_gamma   90.00
#
_symmetry.space_group_name_H-M   'P 1'
#
loop_
_entity.id
_entity.type
_entity.pdbx_description
1 polymer ?
#
loop_
_entity_poly.entity_id
_entity_poly.type
_entity_poly.pdbx_seq_one_letter_code
_entity_poly.pdbx_strand_id
1 'polypeptide(L)'
;MTSWPLKTEYTIDVVSGICLGLEGRSGSDIDCMGFLFINIIKSSVLTDMKYPTLFLFKPQVTPEYVKSMSHHNDTSLVQEESITYSKTLTNTSSWSVSNKIESTLSVSVKAGIPDLVEVTSGFSLTVGVEQSTSLQETENITESDSINLKIPPGTTMDVESGESKYRPRLQGHSECHLHEWQPAGLPIQRHLH
;
A
#
# COMPACT_ATOMS: atom_id res chain seq x y z
N MET A 1 -1.64 43.95 -19.43
CA MET A 1 -1.28 43.66 -20.85
C MET A 1 -0.99 44.97 -21.55
N THR A 2 0.10 45.03 -22.30
CA THR A 2 0.49 46.23 -23.05
C THR A 2 -0.36 46.39 -24.32
N SER A 3 -0.52 47.62 -24.82
CA SER A 3 -1.20 47.90 -26.09
C SER A 3 -0.42 47.48 -27.34
N TRP A 4 0.77 46.90 -27.15
CA TRP A 4 1.72 46.57 -28.21
C TRP A 4 1.43 45.17 -28.76
N PRO A 5 1.52 44.97 -30.10
CA PRO A 5 1.33 43.66 -30.70
C PRO A 5 2.47 42.70 -30.31
N LEU A 6 2.16 41.41 -30.28
CA LEU A 6 3.14 40.35 -30.09
C LEU A 6 4.16 40.35 -31.25
N LYS A 7 5.42 40.06 -30.92
CA LYS A 7 6.53 39.97 -31.88
C LYS A 7 6.93 38.51 -32.06
N THR A 8 8.03 38.09 -31.44
CA THR A 8 8.56 36.73 -31.52
C THR A 8 7.85 35.82 -30.53
N GLU A 9 7.38 34.68 -31.02
CA GLU A 9 6.93 33.57 -30.19
C GLU A 9 8.13 32.71 -29.77
N TYR A 10 8.18 32.33 -28.49
CA TYR A 10 9.16 31.40 -27.96
C TYR A 10 8.45 30.12 -27.54
N THR A 11 8.58 29.07 -28.34
CA THR A 11 8.03 27.75 -28.02
C THR A 11 8.91 27.05 -27.01
N ILE A 12 8.31 26.53 -25.94
CA ILE A 12 9.01 25.86 -24.83
C ILE A 12 8.71 24.37 -24.88
N ASP A 13 9.75 23.55 -24.73
CA ASP A 13 9.60 22.11 -24.51
C ASP A 13 9.18 21.87 -23.06
N VAL A 14 7.96 21.35 -22.88
CA VAL A 14 7.37 21.08 -21.56
C VAL A 14 7.71 19.70 -21.03
N VAL A 15 8.38 18.87 -21.83
CA VAL A 15 8.88 17.55 -21.46
C VAL A 15 7.78 16.64 -20.87
N SER A 16 7.72 16.45 -19.54
CA SER A 16 6.67 15.64 -18.91
C SER A 16 5.30 16.33 -18.89
N GLY A 17 5.26 17.64 -19.12
CA GLY A 17 4.08 18.48 -18.98
C GLY A 17 3.72 18.83 -17.53
N ILE A 18 4.45 18.33 -16.53
CA ILE A 18 4.15 18.58 -15.11
C ILE A 18 4.83 19.85 -14.65
N CYS A 19 4.05 20.92 -14.47
CA CYS A 19 4.53 22.20 -13.99
C CYS A 19 4.60 22.23 -12.46
N LEU A 20 5.79 22.53 -11.93
CA LEU A 20 6.04 22.75 -10.50
C LEU A 20 5.71 24.17 -10.06
N GLY A 21 5.76 25.13 -10.99
CA GLY A 21 5.52 26.53 -10.70
C GLY A 21 6.20 27.46 -11.68
N LEU A 22 6.39 28.71 -11.23
CA LEU A 22 6.96 29.80 -12.01
C LEU A 22 8.28 30.25 -11.39
N GLU A 23 9.23 30.64 -12.22
CA GLU A 23 10.47 31.29 -11.80
C GLU A 23 10.71 32.52 -12.66
N GLY A 24 11.20 33.61 -12.06
CA GLY A 24 11.36 34.86 -12.79
C GLY A 24 11.77 36.04 -11.93
N ARG A 25 11.63 37.24 -12.50
CA ARG A 25 11.90 38.52 -11.83
C ARG A 25 10.71 39.45 -12.02
N SER A 26 10.46 40.27 -11.01
CA SER A 26 9.41 41.28 -11.03
C SER A 26 9.85 42.56 -10.33
N GLY A 27 9.30 43.67 -10.79
CA GLY A 27 9.34 44.98 -10.16
C GLY A 27 7.92 45.51 -10.00
N SER A 28 7.57 46.54 -10.77
CA SER A 28 6.17 46.97 -10.89
C SER A 28 5.32 46.02 -11.74
N ASP A 29 5.95 45.38 -12.73
CA ASP A 29 5.37 44.35 -13.59
C ASP A 29 6.24 43.07 -13.56
N ILE A 30 5.86 42.05 -14.34
CA ILE A 30 6.68 40.85 -14.55
C ILE A 30 7.78 41.20 -15.57
N ASP A 31 9.03 41.28 -15.10
CA ASP A 31 10.18 41.59 -15.96
C ASP A 31 10.58 40.37 -16.82
N CYS A 32 10.58 39.18 -16.21
CA CYS A 32 10.75 37.91 -16.90
C CYS A 32 10.09 36.77 -16.11
N MET A 33 9.63 35.74 -16.83
CA MET A 33 8.97 34.57 -16.25
C MET A 33 9.21 33.34 -17.11
N GLY A 34 9.45 32.21 -16.45
CA GLY A 34 9.48 30.88 -17.03
C GLY A 34 8.66 29.91 -16.18
N PHE A 35 8.29 28.79 -16.78
CA PHE A 35 7.63 27.67 -16.08
C PHE A 35 8.67 26.61 -15.75
N LEU A 36 8.61 26.08 -14.54
CA LEU A 36 9.44 24.97 -14.11
C LEU A 36 8.69 23.66 -14.38
N PHE A 37 9.19 22.84 -15.30
CA PHE A 37 8.61 21.53 -15.60
C PHE A 37 9.49 20.40 -15.07
N ILE A 38 8.88 19.32 -14.58
CA ILE A 38 9.60 18.07 -14.32
C ILE A 38 10.06 17.51 -15.66
N ASN A 39 11.30 17.02 -15.70
CA ASN A 39 11.83 16.34 -16.88
C ASN A 39 11.12 14.99 -17.11
N ILE A 40 11.49 14.23 -18.15
CA ILE A 40 10.88 12.94 -18.49
C ILE A 40 10.89 12.02 -17.27
N ILE A 41 9.71 11.58 -16.86
CA ILE A 41 9.54 10.70 -15.71
C ILE A 41 9.55 9.26 -16.19
N LYS A 42 10.55 8.49 -15.76
CA LYS A 42 10.62 7.04 -16.05
C LYS A 42 9.76 6.22 -15.09
N SER A 43 9.71 6.62 -13.83
CA SER A 43 8.97 5.92 -12.77
C SER A 43 8.65 6.87 -11.63
N SER A 44 7.51 6.63 -10.96
CA SER A 44 7.15 7.28 -9.70
C SER A 44 6.89 6.19 -8.65
N VAL A 45 7.65 6.25 -7.55
CA VAL A 45 7.64 5.21 -6.52
C VAL A 45 7.58 5.87 -5.15
N LEU A 46 6.58 5.49 -4.35
CA LEU A 46 6.51 5.79 -2.93
C LEU A 46 7.31 4.73 -2.17
N THR A 47 8.37 5.15 -1.49
CA THR A 47 9.30 4.24 -0.78
C THR A 47 9.58 4.75 0.63
N ASP A 48 10.46 4.08 1.37
CA ASP A 48 10.82 4.39 2.76
C ASP A 48 9.60 4.52 3.69
N MET A 49 8.59 3.67 3.45
CA MET A 49 7.32 3.70 4.17
C MET A 49 7.53 3.40 5.66
N LYS A 50 6.93 4.23 6.51
CA LYS A 50 6.94 4.07 7.97
C LYS A 50 5.53 4.06 8.51
N TYR A 51 5.34 3.33 9.60
CA TYR A 51 4.07 3.28 10.33
C TYR A 51 4.27 3.73 11.78
N PRO A 52 4.46 5.05 12.04
CA PRO A 52 4.88 5.55 13.35
C PRO A 52 3.89 5.25 14.49
N THR A 53 2.63 4.99 14.17
CA THR A 53 1.56 4.74 15.14
C THR A 53 1.10 3.28 15.16
N LEU A 54 1.75 2.38 14.41
CA LEU A 54 1.34 0.97 14.31
C LEU A 54 1.32 0.29 15.68
N PHE A 55 2.35 0.54 16.49
CA PHE A 55 2.47 -0.04 17.83
C PHE A 55 1.42 0.47 18.83
N LEU A 56 0.79 1.61 18.56
CA LEU A 56 -0.30 2.16 19.38
C LEU A 56 -1.65 1.57 18.99
N PHE A 57 -1.74 0.95 17.81
CA PHE A 57 -2.98 0.44 17.27
C PHE A 57 -3.33 -0.91 17.88
N LYS A 58 -4.49 -0.99 18.54
CA LYS A 58 -5.05 -2.26 19.01
C LYS A 58 -6.02 -2.79 17.95
N PRO A 59 -5.72 -3.92 17.31
CA PRO A 59 -6.59 -4.45 16.27
C PRO A 59 -7.95 -4.86 16.85
N GLN A 60 -9.03 -4.43 16.18
CA GLN A 60 -10.36 -4.96 16.43
C GLN A 60 -10.57 -6.16 15.51
N VAL A 61 -10.75 -7.31 16.13
CA VAL A 61 -10.87 -8.60 15.44
C VAL A 61 -12.25 -9.15 15.73
N THR A 62 -13.00 -9.44 14.67
CA THR A 62 -14.31 -10.09 14.79
C THR A 62 -14.19 -11.52 14.27
N PRO A 63 -14.44 -12.54 15.10
CA PRO A 63 -14.46 -13.92 14.63
C PRO A 63 -15.63 -14.12 13.68
N GLU A 64 -15.39 -14.81 12.58
CA GLU A 64 -16.38 -15.21 11.60
C GLU A 64 -16.33 -16.73 11.46
N TYR A 65 -17.43 -17.39 11.81
CA TYR A 65 -17.53 -18.84 11.75
C TYR A 65 -17.53 -19.31 10.29
N VAL A 66 -16.61 -20.21 9.96
CA VAL A 66 -16.44 -20.77 8.62
C VAL A 66 -17.33 -22.01 8.45
N LYS A 67 -17.38 -22.87 9.48
CA LYS A 67 -18.16 -24.12 9.46
C LYS A 67 -18.46 -24.58 10.88
N SER A 68 -19.69 -25.04 11.11
CA SER A 68 -20.12 -25.72 12.33
C SER A 68 -20.76 -27.06 11.95
N MET A 69 -20.33 -28.15 12.58
CA MET A 69 -20.81 -29.50 12.30
C MET A 69 -20.77 -30.40 13.54
N SER A 70 -21.70 -31.34 13.63
CA SER A 70 -21.84 -32.28 14.74
C SER A 70 -21.68 -33.69 14.23
N HIS A 71 -20.81 -34.47 14.88
CA HIS A 71 -20.48 -35.84 14.49
C HIS A 71 -20.75 -36.79 15.64
N HIS A 72 -21.60 -37.79 15.42
CA HIS A 72 -21.94 -38.80 16.42
C HIS A 72 -21.39 -40.17 16.02
N ASN A 73 -20.70 -40.83 16.95
CA ASN A 73 -20.18 -42.18 16.74
C ASN A 73 -21.08 -43.21 17.44
N ASP A 74 -21.98 -43.83 16.70
CA ASP A 74 -22.86 -44.91 17.18
C ASP A 74 -22.17 -46.27 17.34
N THR A 75 -20.88 -46.38 17.02
CA THR A 75 -20.15 -47.64 17.03
C THR A 75 -19.44 -47.88 18.36
N SER A 76 -18.98 -49.12 18.56
CA SER A 76 -18.18 -49.52 19.72
C SER A 76 -16.68 -49.27 19.57
N LEU A 77 -16.23 -48.69 18.44
CA LEU A 77 -14.83 -48.42 18.12
C LEU A 77 -14.61 -46.91 17.90
N VAL A 78 -13.38 -46.45 18.11
CA VAL A 78 -13.01 -45.04 17.80
C VAL A 78 -13.09 -44.83 16.30
N GLN A 79 -13.75 -43.76 15.88
CA GLN A 79 -13.78 -43.33 14.48
C GLN A 79 -12.78 -42.19 14.26
N GLU A 80 -12.09 -42.21 13.12
CA GLU A 80 -11.21 -41.12 12.70
C GLU A 80 -11.83 -40.42 11.49
N GLU A 81 -12.04 -39.12 11.60
CA GLU A 81 -12.60 -38.29 10.52
C GLU A 81 -11.68 -37.10 10.24
N SER A 82 -11.51 -36.78 8.95
CA SER A 82 -10.80 -35.59 8.50
C SER A 82 -11.80 -34.56 8.03
N ILE A 83 -11.88 -33.43 8.73
CA ILE A 83 -12.74 -32.32 8.37
C ILE A 83 -11.91 -31.27 7.66
N THR A 84 -12.27 -30.97 6.41
CA THR A 84 -11.69 -29.87 5.65
C THR A 84 -12.63 -28.66 5.62
N TYR A 85 -12.03 -27.48 5.67
CA TYR A 85 -12.72 -26.21 5.43
C TYR A 85 -11.86 -25.28 4.58
N SER A 86 -12.52 -24.37 3.86
CA SER A 86 -11.87 -23.36 3.03
C SER A 86 -12.67 -22.08 3.02
N LYS A 87 -12.00 -20.93 3.02
CA LYS A 87 -12.63 -19.62 2.92
C LYS A 87 -11.79 -18.67 2.09
N THR A 88 -12.46 -17.90 1.24
CA THR A 88 -11.81 -16.81 0.51
C THR A 88 -11.91 -15.51 1.31
N LEU A 89 -10.76 -14.94 1.63
CA LEU A 89 -10.57 -13.65 2.26
C LEU A 89 -10.21 -12.61 1.19
N THR A 90 -10.68 -11.39 1.39
CA THR A 90 -10.31 -10.24 0.55
C THR A 90 -9.51 -9.26 1.39
N ASN A 91 -8.24 -9.10 1.05
CA ASN A 91 -7.34 -8.15 1.67
C ASN A 91 -7.25 -6.89 0.81
N THR A 92 -7.25 -5.73 1.45
CA THR A 92 -7.15 -4.44 0.75
C THR A 92 -6.12 -3.56 1.41
N SER A 93 -5.23 -3.00 0.60
CA SER A 93 -4.24 -2.02 0.99
C SER A 93 -4.49 -0.72 0.23
N SER A 94 -4.36 0.41 0.92
CA SER A 94 -4.57 1.72 0.31
C SER A 94 -3.71 2.78 0.97
N TRP A 95 -3.05 3.59 0.14
CA TRP A 95 -2.23 4.73 0.56
C TRP A 95 -2.83 6.01 -0.01
N SER A 96 -3.08 6.99 0.86
CA SER A 96 -3.57 8.30 0.46
C SER A 96 -2.41 9.25 0.16
N VAL A 97 -2.51 9.97 -0.94
CA VAL A 97 -1.58 11.04 -1.33
C VAL A 97 -2.35 12.37 -1.35
N SER A 98 -1.76 13.45 -0.82
CA SER A 98 -2.48 14.71 -0.57
C SER A 98 -2.63 15.60 -1.80
N ASN A 99 -1.69 15.53 -2.74
CA ASN A 99 -1.54 16.55 -3.78
C ASN A 99 -2.14 16.16 -5.13
N LYS A 100 -3.02 15.14 -5.15
CA LYS A 100 -3.61 14.57 -6.36
C LYS A 100 -2.58 14.09 -7.39
N ILE A 101 -1.36 13.80 -6.96
CA ILE A 101 -0.26 13.40 -7.84
C ILE A 101 -0.59 12.11 -8.60
N GLU A 102 -1.43 11.25 -8.03
CA GLU A 102 -1.99 10.05 -8.64
C GLU A 102 -2.87 10.31 -9.88
N SER A 103 -3.36 11.54 -10.05
CA SER A 103 -4.11 11.92 -11.26
C SER A 103 -3.21 12.20 -12.47
N THR A 104 -1.93 12.49 -12.22
CA THR A 104 -0.95 12.85 -13.26
C THR A 104 0.14 11.78 -13.41
N LEU A 105 0.47 11.08 -12.33
CA LEU A 105 1.49 10.04 -12.28
C LEU A 105 0.90 8.67 -11.97
N SER A 106 1.39 7.66 -12.67
CA SER A 106 1.25 6.27 -12.21
C SER A 106 2.23 6.05 -11.05
N VAL A 107 1.72 6.10 -9.84
CA VAL A 107 2.51 5.91 -8.61
C VAL A 107 2.43 4.45 -8.18
N SER A 108 3.58 3.81 -8.09
CA SER A 108 3.75 2.53 -7.40
C SER A 108 4.15 2.76 -5.95
N VAL A 109 3.84 1.81 -5.08
CA VAL A 109 4.24 1.83 -3.67
C VAL A 109 5.20 0.68 -3.45
N LYS A 110 6.28 0.92 -2.73
CA LYS A 110 7.25 -0.09 -2.31
C LYS A 110 7.33 -0.06 -0.79
N ALA A 111 6.61 -0.99 -0.15
CA ALA A 111 6.43 -1.01 1.30
C ALA A 111 6.10 -2.43 1.80
N GLY A 112 6.39 -2.69 3.07
CA GLY A 112 5.83 -3.84 3.78
C GLY A 112 4.41 -3.54 4.24
N ILE A 113 3.47 -4.45 3.98
CA ILE A 113 2.06 -4.27 4.37
C ILE A 113 1.87 -4.74 5.81
N PRO A 114 1.22 -3.95 6.69
CA PRO A 114 0.92 -4.40 8.04
C PRO A 114 -0.02 -5.60 8.05
N ASP A 115 0.32 -6.61 8.84
CA ASP A 115 -0.41 -7.86 8.97
C ASP A 115 -0.71 -8.19 10.45
N LEU A 116 -1.80 -8.94 10.66
CA LEU A 116 -2.27 -9.35 11.97
C LEU A 116 -1.60 -10.66 12.39
N VAL A 117 -1.03 -10.68 13.59
CA VAL A 117 -0.45 -11.90 14.17
C VAL A 117 -1.07 -12.18 15.54
N GLU A 118 -1.34 -13.45 15.81
CA GLU A 118 -1.76 -13.92 17.12
C GLU A 118 -0.55 -14.09 18.05
N VAL A 119 -0.67 -13.59 19.27
CA VAL A 119 0.33 -13.65 20.34
C VAL A 119 -0.37 -14.10 21.63
N THR A 120 0.39 -14.50 22.66
CA THR A 120 -0.19 -14.99 23.91
C THR A 120 -1.16 -14.00 24.58
N SER A 121 -0.98 -12.69 24.37
CA SER A 121 -1.85 -11.64 24.91
C SER A 121 -3.02 -11.25 23.99
N GLY A 122 -3.28 -11.98 22.90
CA GLY A 122 -4.32 -11.68 21.91
C GLY A 122 -3.72 -11.40 20.53
N PHE A 123 -4.07 -10.28 19.91
CA PHE A 123 -3.60 -9.94 18.56
C PHE A 123 -2.68 -8.72 18.56
N SER A 124 -1.70 -8.74 17.66
CA SER A 124 -0.78 -7.61 17.42
C SER A 124 -0.58 -7.39 15.93
N LEU A 125 -0.05 -6.23 15.56
CA LEU A 125 0.28 -5.90 14.18
C LEU A 125 1.79 -5.98 13.97
N THR A 126 2.19 -6.55 12.84
CA THR A 126 3.57 -6.57 12.36
C THR A 126 3.63 -6.03 10.94
N VAL A 127 4.81 -5.63 10.47
CA VAL A 127 4.99 -5.19 9.09
C VAL A 127 5.58 -6.35 8.29
N GLY A 128 4.92 -6.72 7.20
CA GLY A 128 5.38 -7.76 6.30
C GLY A 128 6.64 -7.37 5.52
N VAL A 129 7.07 -8.29 4.65
CA VAL A 129 8.22 -8.06 3.77
C VAL A 129 7.89 -6.94 2.77
N GLU A 130 8.89 -6.13 2.45
CA GLU A 130 8.74 -5.08 1.46
C GLU A 130 8.41 -5.64 0.07
N GLN A 131 7.34 -5.14 -0.52
CA GLN A 131 6.88 -5.52 -1.86
C GLN A 131 6.41 -4.29 -2.65
N SER A 132 6.32 -4.45 -3.97
CA SER A 132 5.84 -3.40 -4.86
C SER A 132 4.36 -3.60 -5.20
N THR A 133 3.55 -2.56 -4.96
CA THR A 133 2.10 -2.57 -5.13
C THR A 133 1.62 -1.28 -5.81
N SER A 134 0.33 -1.18 -6.14
CA SER A 134 -0.32 0.08 -6.50
C SER A 134 -0.73 0.89 -5.26
N LEU A 135 -1.12 2.16 -5.44
CA LEU A 135 -1.70 2.99 -4.35
C LEU A 135 -2.98 2.41 -3.74
N GLN A 136 -3.68 1.55 -4.48
CA GLN A 136 -4.78 0.76 -3.98
C GLN A 136 -4.67 -0.63 -4.58
N GLU A 137 -4.67 -1.65 -3.73
CA GLU A 137 -4.58 -3.04 -4.14
C GLU A 137 -5.57 -3.88 -3.36
N THR A 138 -6.19 -4.82 -4.06
CA THR A 138 -7.09 -5.80 -3.48
C THR A 138 -6.65 -7.18 -3.93
N GLU A 139 -6.41 -8.06 -2.97
CA GLU A 139 -6.04 -9.45 -3.21
C GLU A 139 -7.09 -10.38 -2.59
N ASN A 140 -7.39 -11.48 -3.28
CA ASN A 140 -8.23 -12.54 -2.73
C ASN A 140 -7.35 -13.74 -2.39
N ILE A 141 -7.34 -14.12 -1.12
CA ILE A 141 -6.57 -15.25 -0.60
C ILE A 141 -7.56 -16.32 -0.19
N THR A 142 -7.43 -17.54 -0.70
CA THR A 142 -8.23 -18.67 -0.22
C THR A 142 -7.41 -19.45 0.78
N GLU A 143 -7.82 -19.40 2.04
CA GLU A 143 -7.24 -20.20 3.12
C GLU A 143 -8.04 -21.49 3.27
N SER A 144 -7.33 -22.57 3.55
CA SER A 144 -7.92 -23.89 3.75
C SER A 144 -7.11 -24.68 4.76
N ASP A 145 -7.79 -25.40 5.64
CA ASP A 145 -7.16 -26.22 6.67
C ASP A 145 -7.95 -27.52 6.87
N SER A 146 -7.30 -28.48 7.52
CA SER A 146 -7.83 -29.81 7.77
C SER A 146 -7.57 -30.24 9.21
N ILE A 147 -8.62 -30.62 9.91
CA ILE A 147 -8.53 -31.13 11.29
C ILE A 147 -8.88 -32.61 11.27
N ASN A 148 -7.97 -33.43 11.82
CA ASN A 148 -8.22 -34.85 12.04
C ASN A 148 -8.78 -35.04 13.46
N LEU A 149 -9.97 -35.61 13.55
CA LEU A 149 -10.67 -35.86 14.80
C LEU A 149 -10.73 -37.35 15.08
N LYS A 150 -10.63 -37.68 16.36
CA LYS A 150 -10.87 -39.03 16.87
C LYS A 150 -12.13 -38.99 17.73
N ILE A 151 -13.21 -39.59 17.25
CA ILE A 151 -14.52 -39.58 17.89
C ILE A 151 -14.69 -40.89 18.68
N PRO A 152 -14.70 -40.85 20.02
CA PRO A 152 -14.87 -42.04 20.83
C PRO A 152 -16.22 -42.74 20.65
N PRO A 153 -16.32 -44.05 20.95
CA PRO A 153 -17.57 -44.80 20.94
C PRO A 153 -18.69 -44.13 21.75
N GLY A 154 -19.90 -44.04 21.17
CA GLY A 154 -21.10 -43.52 21.83
C GLY A 154 -21.06 -42.02 22.16
N THR A 155 -20.17 -41.24 21.53
CA THR A 155 -20.02 -39.80 21.80
C THR A 155 -20.35 -38.94 20.59
N THR A 156 -20.84 -37.72 20.87
CA THR A 156 -20.98 -36.65 19.88
C THR A 156 -19.86 -35.64 20.06
N MET A 157 -19.24 -35.22 18.97
CA MET A 157 -18.33 -34.09 18.92
C MET A 157 -18.90 -32.98 18.06
N ASP A 158 -19.01 -31.80 18.63
CA ASP A 158 -19.34 -30.57 17.91
C ASP A 158 -18.04 -29.86 17.52
N VAL A 159 -17.94 -29.52 16.25
CA VAL A 159 -16.75 -28.93 15.64
C VAL A 159 -17.14 -27.57 15.10
N GLU A 160 -16.56 -26.54 15.69
CA GLU A 160 -16.67 -25.16 15.21
C GLU A 160 -15.30 -24.71 14.69
N SER A 161 -15.28 -24.34 13.41
CA SER A 161 -14.14 -23.65 12.80
C SER A 161 -14.51 -22.18 12.63
N GLY A 162 -13.68 -21.30 13.17
CA GLY A 162 -13.82 -19.86 13.04
C GLY A 162 -12.51 -19.25 12.59
N GLU A 163 -12.60 -18.17 11.82
CA GLU A 163 -11.45 -17.36 11.44
C GLU A 163 -11.63 -15.94 11.96
N SER A 164 -10.52 -15.31 12.30
CA SER A 164 -10.48 -13.96 12.84
C SER A 164 -10.35 -12.94 11.70
N LYS A 165 -11.42 -12.16 11.42
CA LYS A 165 -11.35 -11.10 10.40
C LYS A 165 -10.86 -9.79 11.00
N TYR A 166 -9.77 -9.27 10.45
CA TYR A 166 -9.26 -7.94 10.77
C TYR A 166 -9.93 -6.87 9.89
N ARG A 167 -10.32 -5.74 10.46
CA ARG A 167 -10.63 -4.50 9.71
C ARG A 167 -9.52 -3.47 9.94
N PRO A 168 -8.54 -3.34 9.04
CA PRO A 168 -7.70 -2.15 9.04
C PRO A 168 -8.46 -0.97 8.43
N ARG A 169 -8.50 0.15 9.16
CA ARG A 169 -8.46 1.49 8.56
C ARG A 169 -7.14 2.11 8.99
N LEU A 170 -6.04 1.71 8.34
CA LEU A 170 -4.75 2.33 8.55
C LEU A 170 -4.58 3.41 7.48
N GLN A 171 -4.73 4.67 7.88
CA GLN A 171 -4.32 5.82 7.07
C GLN A 171 -2.80 5.95 7.19
N GLY A 172 -2.07 5.42 6.21
CA GLY A 172 -0.66 5.76 6.03
C GLY A 172 -0.56 7.19 5.52
N HIS A 173 -0.10 8.11 6.37
CA HIS A 173 0.38 9.42 5.93
C HIS A 173 1.85 9.28 5.53
N SER A 174 2.14 9.39 4.24
CA SER A 174 3.49 9.46 3.72
C SER A 174 3.63 10.70 2.84
N GLU A 175 4.63 11.54 3.14
CA GLU A 175 5.07 12.59 2.24
C GLU A 175 5.91 11.96 1.11
N CYS A 176 5.44 12.09 -0.14
CA CYS A 176 6.20 11.64 -1.31
C CYS A 176 7.38 12.59 -1.54
N HIS A 177 8.61 12.14 -1.29
CA HIS A 177 9.80 12.83 -1.79
C HIS A 177 10.15 12.29 -3.19
N LEU A 178 10.01 13.14 -4.22
CA LEU A 178 10.56 12.84 -5.54
C LEU A 178 12.08 12.85 -5.45
N HIS A 179 12.71 11.68 -5.60
CA HIS A 179 14.15 11.60 -5.79
C HIS A 179 14.52 12.00 -7.23
N GLU A 180 15.21 13.12 -7.35
CA GLU A 180 15.78 13.65 -8.58
C GLU A 180 16.88 12.71 -9.11
N TRP A 181 16.71 12.21 -10.34
CA TRP A 181 17.73 11.46 -11.07
C TRP A 181 18.77 12.44 -11.63
N GLN A 182 19.98 12.47 -11.06
CA GLN A 182 21.12 13.14 -11.70
C GLN A 182 21.80 12.18 -12.70
N PRO A 183 21.89 12.53 -14.00
CA PRO A 183 22.72 11.77 -14.93
C PRO A 183 24.21 12.07 -14.71
N ALA A 184 25.02 11.01 -14.78
CA ALA A 184 26.46 11.01 -14.54
C ALA A 184 27.28 11.75 -15.62
N GLY A 185 28.26 12.54 -15.18
CA GLY A 185 29.58 12.69 -15.82
C GLY A 185 29.81 13.93 -16.71
N LEU A 186 30.68 14.85 -16.23
CA LEU A 186 31.97 15.23 -16.85
C LEU A 186 32.72 16.27 -15.96
N PRO A 187 34.06 16.26 -15.90
CA PRO A 187 34.84 17.04 -14.94
C PRO A 187 35.08 18.47 -15.45
N ILE A 188 34.92 19.47 -14.59
CA ILE A 188 35.30 20.86 -14.89
C ILE A 188 36.42 21.26 -13.92
N GLN A 189 37.65 21.36 -14.45
CA GLN A 189 38.75 22.08 -13.81
C GLN A 189 38.39 23.56 -13.72
N ARG A 190 38.67 24.20 -12.56
CA ARG A 190 38.76 25.66 -12.47
C ARG A 190 40.09 26.05 -11.84
N HIS A 191 40.91 26.75 -12.61
CA HIS A 191 42.01 27.55 -12.10
C HIS A 191 41.45 28.81 -11.42
N LEU A 192 41.97 29.10 -10.23
CA LEU A 192 41.73 30.35 -9.51
C LEU A 192 42.78 31.38 -9.97
N HIS A 193 42.30 32.57 -10.32
CA HIS A 193 43.07 33.80 -10.20
C HIS A 193 42.39 34.68 -9.15
#